data_AF-A0AAP9QGH3-F1
#
_entry.id   AF-A0AAP9QGH3-F1
#
_cell.length_a   1.000
_cell.length_b   1.000
_cell.length_c   1.000
_cell.angle_alpha   90.00
_cell.angle_beta   90.00
_cell.angle_gamma   90.00
#
_symmetry.space_group_name_H-M   'P 1'
#
loop_
_entity.id
_entity.type
_entity.pdbx_description
1 polymer ?
#
loop_
_entity_poly.entity_id
_entity_poly.type
_entity_poly.pdbx_seq_one_letter_code
_entity_poly.pdbx_strand_id
1 'polypeptide(L)'
;MAKTLAEIKADYQYTDKKTGEVKDRTINTPHYFRDIPRIYSPNLQDGYMDFCPKAQKLYCYFQGWENSGNFCYESQEELGKVIDLSRERTCKLIKKLQDAGLITKEKNPGYRSKVYRTFPITDAHVTPPEALTVQPVIISDVVPHQPAPETAKTAVTHEDTPAITPQRIRTSDAVKHLFENLSQRREDESFYCWSSRVLQRLGIDHSMGIEQLFQETHPYEYNQIEQSTIPF
;
A
#
# COMPACT_ATOMS: atom_id res chain seq x y z
N MET A 1 3.48 14.89 42.89
CA MET A 1 4.95 14.82 42.77
C MET A 1 5.31 14.95 41.29
N ALA A 2 6.42 15.62 40.96
CA ALA A 2 6.89 15.67 39.57
C ALA A 2 7.45 14.30 39.17
N LYS A 3 7.18 13.85 37.93
CA LYS A 3 7.79 12.63 37.39
C LYS A 3 9.30 12.82 37.28
N THR A 4 10.06 11.76 37.56
CA THR A 4 11.49 11.67 37.26
C THR A 4 11.72 11.54 35.75
N LEU A 5 12.94 11.84 35.28
CA LEU A 5 13.29 11.70 33.85
C LEU A 5 13.10 10.27 33.34
N ALA A 6 13.36 9.26 34.18
CA ALA A 6 13.16 7.85 33.81
C ALA A 6 11.68 7.52 33.59
N GLU A 7 10.80 8.00 34.48
CA GLU A 7 9.35 7.85 34.35
C GLU A 7 8.80 8.61 33.13
N ILE A 8 9.38 9.77 32.80
CA ILE A 8 9.03 10.50 31.58
C ILE A 8 9.46 9.69 30.35
N LYS A 9 10.70 9.21 30.30
CA LYS A 9 11.21 8.43 29.14
C LYS A 9 10.43 7.14 28.92
N ALA A 10 10.02 6.46 29.99
CA ALA A 10 9.23 5.24 29.90
C ALA A 10 7.91 5.43 29.11
N ASP A 11 7.28 6.61 29.22
CA ASP A 11 6.05 6.93 28.47
C ASP A 11 6.30 7.02 26.94
N TYR A 12 7.55 7.31 26.53
CA TYR A 12 7.92 7.55 25.14
C TYR A 12 8.90 6.51 24.58
N GLN A 13 9.12 5.39 25.26
CA GLN A 13 9.93 4.29 24.75
C GLN A 13 9.08 3.15 24.19
N TYR A 14 9.66 2.35 23.32
CA TYR A 14 9.04 1.13 22.80
C TYR A 14 10.10 0.08 22.48
N THR A 15 9.70 -1.19 22.51
CA THR A 15 10.53 -2.30 22.03
C THR A 15 10.27 -2.51 20.54
N ASP A 16 11.29 -2.32 19.73
CA ASP A 16 11.24 -2.53 18.28
C ASP A 16 11.01 -4.01 17.98
N LYS A 17 9.94 -4.34 17.25
CA LYS A 17 9.58 -5.75 16.97
C LYS A 17 10.56 -6.49 16.07
N LYS A 18 11.34 -5.77 15.25
CA LYS A 18 12.29 -6.37 14.30
C LYS A 18 13.62 -6.66 14.98
N THR A 19 14.07 -5.75 15.85
CA THR A 19 15.41 -5.78 16.46
C THR A 19 15.41 -6.19 17.94
N GLY A 20 14.28 -6.08 18.63
CA GLY A 20 14.15 -6.34 20.07
C GLY A 20 14.70 -5.22 20.96
N GLU A 21 15.24 -4.16 20.38
CA GLU A 21 15.84 -3.04 21.12
C GLU A 21 14.79 -2.09 21.68
N VAL A 22 15.05 -1.53 22.87
CA VAL A 22 14.27 -0.41 23.42
C VAL A 22 14.74 0.86 22.75
N LYS A 23 13.82 1.56 22.07
CA LYS A 23 14.08 2.81 21.36
C LYS A 23 13.17 3.92 21.85
N ASP A 24 13.68 5.14 21.82
CA ASP A 24 12.86 6.33 22.01
C ASP A 24 11.93 6.50 20.80
N ARG A 25 10.66 6.85 21.06
CA ARG A 25 9.71 7.23 20.02
C ARG A 25 10.17 8.54 19.39
N THR A 26 10.64 8.42 18.16
CA THR A 26 11.09 9.54 17.34
C THR A 26 10.28 9.58 16.06
N ILE A 27 10.02 10.79 15.56
CA ILE A 27 9.36 10.97 14.27
C ILE A 27 10.46 11.14 13.24
N ASN A 28 10.80 10.03 12.58
CA ASN A 28 11.82 10.02 11.54
C ASN A 28 11.16 10.17 10.19
N THR A 29 11.43 11.30 9.53
CA THR A 29 11.01 11.52 8.14
C THR A 29 12.19 11.20 7.22
N PRO A 30 12.07 10.19 6.33
CA PRO A 30 13.13 9.86 5.39
C PRO A 30 13.53 11.06 4.51
N HIS A 31 14.82 11.25 4.29
CA HIS A 31 15.31 12.40 3.53
C HIS A 31 14.79 12.45 2.09
N TYR A 32 14.58 11.29 1.45
CA TYR A 32 14.07 11.18 0.08
C TYR A 32 12.62 11.70 -0.06
N PHE A 33 11.87 11.86 1.04
CA PHE A 33 10.55 12.49 0.95
C PHE A 33 10.62 13.94 0.43
N ARG A 34 11.78 14.61 0.53
CA ARG A 34 12.00 15.93 -0.07
C ARG A 34 11.88 15.92 -1.59
N ASP A 35 12.19 14.78 -2.21
CA ASP A 35 12.15 14.59 -3.66
C ASP A 35 10.76 14.12 -4.14
N ILE A 36 9.81 13.94 -3.21
CA ILE A 36 8.40 13.63 -3.46
C ILE A 36 7.56 14.87 -3.13
N PRO A 37 7.47 15.87 -4.02
CA PRO A 37 6.73 17.10 -3.74
C PRO A 37 5.22 16.87 -3.74
N ARG A 38 4.74 15.85 -4.46
CA ARG A 38 3.32 15.57 -4.68
C ARG A 38 3.02 14.09 -4.55
N ILE A 39 1.80 13.80 -4.10
CA ILE A 39 1.20 12.47 -4.12
C ILE A 39 0.01 12.52 -5.06
N TYR A 40 0.03 11.68 -6.08
CA TYR A 40 -1.02 11.50 -7.07
C TYR A 40 -1.99 10.41 -6.61
N SER A 41 -3.29 10.64 -6.80
CA SER A 41 -4.33 9.65 -6.55
C SER A 41 -5.59 10.02 -7.32
N PRO A 42 -6.28 9.05 -7.95
CA PRO A 42 -7.55 9.30 -8.65
C PRO A 42 -8.68 9.74 -7.72
N ASN A 43 -8.55 9.48 -6.42
CA ASN A 43 -9.55 9.82 -5.41
C ASN A 43 -9.40 11.25 -4.86
N LEU A 44 -8.34 11.96 -5.25
CA LEU A 44 -8.13 13.36 -4.89
C LEU A 44 -8.86 14.27 -5.89
N GLN A 45 -9.49 15.33 -5.39
CA GLN A 45 -10.26 16.27 -6.21
C GLN A 45 -9.45 16.86 -7.38
N ASP A 46 -8.20 17.25 -7.12
CA ASP A 46 -7.30 17.83 -8.13
C ASP A 46 -6.37 16.76 -8.76
N GLY A 47 -6.62 15.47 -8.49
CA GLY A 47 -5.77 14.35 -8.91
C GLY A 47 -4.44 14.22 -8.16
N TYR A 48 -4.08 15.22 -7.33
CA TYR A 48 -2.89 15.18 -6.49
C TYR A 48 -3.05 16.01 -5.20
N MET A 49 -2.13 15.81 -4.27
CA MET A 49 -1.93 16.67 -3.11
C MET A 49 -0.45 17.01 -2.94
N ASP A 50 -0.15 18.19 -2.42
CA ASP A 50 1.21 18.52 -2.02
C ASP A 50 1.61 17.67 -0.81
N PHE A 51 2.69 16.91 -0.96
CA PHE A 51 3.25 16.10 0.11
C PHE A 51 4.21 16.94 0.95
N CYS A 52 3.67 18.02 1.51
CA CYS A 52 4.43 19.00 2.26
C CYS A 52 5.03 18.40 3.56
N PRO A 53 6.00 19.05 4.21
CA PRO A 53 6.65 18.53 5.42
C PRO A 53 5.69 18.14 6.55
N LYS A 54 4.54 18.82 6.66
CA LYS A 54 3.50 18.49 7.65
C LYS A 54 2.77 17.19 7.31
N ALA A 55 2.50 16.96 6.02
CA ALA A 55 1.94 15.70 5.52
C ALA A 55 2.92 14.53 5.73
N GLN A 56 4.18 14.75 5.36
CA GLN A 56 5.29 13.81 5.56
C GLN A 56 5.44 13.43 7.02
N LYS A 57 5.53 14.43 7.91
CA LYS A 57 5.66 14.21 9.35
C LYS A 57 4.47 13.44 9.93
N LEU A 58 3.24 13.77 9.52
CA LEU A 58 2.04 13.09 10.01
C LEU A 58 1.99 11.63 9.53
N TYR A 59 2.31 11.38 8.27
CA TYR A 59 2.40 10.03 7.72
C TYR A 59 3.45 9.19 8.47
N CYS A 60 4.67 9.71 8.64
CA CYS A 60 5.73 9.04 9.39
C CYS A 60 5.37 8.83 10.86
N TYR A 61 4.59 9.75 11.46
CA TYR A 61 4.11 9.58 12.83
C TYR A 61 3.25 8.33 12.97
N PHE A 62 2.25 8.16 12.10
CA PHE A 62 1.41 6.97 12.10
C PHE A 62 2.21 5.70 11.82
N GLN A 63 3.12 5.75 10.84
CA GLN A 63 3.99 4.62 10.52
C GLN A 63 4.90 4.22 11.69
N GLY A 64 5.37 5.20 12.47
CA GLY A 64 6.14 4.98 13.69
C GLY A 64 5.38 4.19 14.75
N TRP A 65 4.08 4.47 14.93
CA TRP A 65 3.21 3.68 15.81
C TRP A 65 3.12 2.23 15.34
N GLU A 66 2.90 1.98 14.04
CA GLU A 66 2.83 0.62 13.48
C GLU A 66 4.15 -0.13 13.61
N ASN A 67 5.28 0.53 13.38
CA ASN A 67 6.61 -0.04 13.57
C ASN A 67 6.90 -0.44 15.03
N SER A 68 6.31 0.28 16.00
CA SER A 68 6.33 -0.11 17.41
C SER A 68 5.39 -1.28 17.75
N GLY A 69 4.59 -1.72 16.77
CA GLY A 69 3.64 -2.80 16.93
C GLY A 69 2.32 -2.40 17.56
N ASN A 70 1.98 -1.11 17.51
CA ASN A 70 0.75 -0.52 18.03
C ASN A 70 0.09 0.34 16.94
N PHE A 71 -1.09 0.91 17.22
CA PHE A 71 -1.74 1.86 16.33
C PHE A 71 -1.81 3.25 16.96
N CYS A 72 -1.92 4.27 16.12
CA CYS A 72 -2.16 5.62 16.60
C CYS A 72 -3.65 5.78 16.92
N TYR A 73 -3.96 6.18 18.16
CA TYR A 73 -5.32 6.44 18.66
C TYR A 73 -5.60 7.90 18.99
N GLU A 74 -4.65 8.78 18.67
CA GLU A 74 -4.68 10.18 19.08
C GLU A 74 -5.84 10.97 18.49
N SER A 75 -6.28 11.96 19.25
CA SER A 75 -7.27 12.93 18.79
C SER A 75 -6.66 13.83 17.72
N GLN A 76 -7.50 14.47 16.91
CA GLN A 76 -7.04 15.41 15.89
C GLN A 76 -6.42 16.69 16.49
N GLU A 77 -6.65 16.93 17.78
CA GLU A 77 -6.02 18.02 18.52
C GLU A 77 -4.58 17.67 18.89
N GLU A 78 -4.32 16.47 19.43
CA GLU A 78 -2.95 16.01 19.71
C GLU A 78 -2.14 15.87 18.42
N LEU A 79 -2.73 15.29 17.37
CA LEU A 79 -2.09 15.21 16.05
C LEU A 79 -1.77 16.61 15.49
N GLY A 80 -2.61 17.61 15.78
CA GLY A 80 -2.35 19.00 15.40
C GLY A 80 -1.11 19.57 16.08
N LYS A 81 -0.87 19.24 17.36
CA LYS A 81 0.35 19.65 18.08
C LYS A 81 1.60 19.00 17.47
N VAL A 82 1.51 17.74 17.05
CA VAL A 82 2.64 17.02 16.41
C VAL A 82 3.14 17.74 15.15
N ILE A 83 2.24 18.27 14.33
CA ILE A 83 2.57 18.89 13.03
C ILE A 83 2.39 20.41 12.99
N ASP A 84 2.14 21.02 14.15
CA ASP A 84 1.90 22.45 14.32
C ASP A 84 0.78 22.96 13.39
N LEU A 85 -0.42 22.40 13.54
CA LEU A 85 -1.65 22.80 12.85
C LEU A 85 -2.83 22.89 13.79
N SER A 86 -3.76 23.79 13.48
CA SER A 86 -5.06 23.81 14.14
C SER A 86 -5.82 22.52 13.85
N ARG A 87 -6.68 22.11 14.79
CA ARG A 87 -7.52 20.91 14.67
C ARG A 87 -8.24 20.82 13.31
N GLU A 88 -8.79 21.93 12.83
CA GLU A 88 -9.50 21.96 11.54
C GLU A 88 -8.58 21.66 10.36
N ARG A 89 -7.39 22.28 10.32
CA ARG A 89 -6.38 22.04 9.27
C ARG A 89 -5.84 20.62 9.34
N THR A 90 -5.64 20.08 10.55
CA THR A 90 -5.27 18.68 10.77
C THR A 90 -6.33 17.73 10.22
N CYS A 91 -7.62 17.98 10.48
CA CYS A 91 -8.72 17.18 9.92
C CYS A 91 -8.70 17.19 8.38
N LYS A 92 -8.49 18.36 7.76
CA LYS A 92 -8.39 18.48 6.29
C LYS A 92 -7.20 17.71 5.73
N LEU A 93 -6.05 17.79 6.38
CA LEU A 93 -4.85 17.06 5.97
C LEU A 93 -5.01 15.55 6.12
N ILE A 94 -5.56 15.08 7.23
CA ILE A 94 -5.89 13.66 7.45
C ILE A 94 -6.82 13.16 6.35
N LYS A 95 -7.86 13.94 6.01
CA LYS A 95 -8.77 13.58 4.93
C LYS A 95 -8.03 13.46 3.59
N LYS A 96 -7.17 14.43 3.25
CA LYS A 96 -6.35 14.36 2.03
C LYS A 96 -5.44 13.13 2.00
N LEU A 97 -4.79 12.77 3.12
CA LEU A 97 -3.97 11.55 3.20
C LEU A 97 -4.80 10.27 3.01
N GLN A 98 -6.04 10.27 3.52
CA GLN A 98 -6.97 9.15 3.36
C GLN A 98 -7.45 9.04 1.90
N ASP A 99 -7.87 10.15 1.31
CA ASP A 99 -8.28 10.22 -0.09
C ASP A 99 -7.09 9.86 -1.02
N ALA A 100 -5.86 10.22 -0.64
CA ALA A 100 -4.64 9.80 -1.32
C ALA A 100 -4.31 8.30 -1.19
N GLY A 101 -5.04 7.54 -0.36
CA GLY A 101 -4.79 6.13 -0.13
C GLY A 101 -3.58 5.84 0.76
N LEU A 102 -3.02 6.84 1.45
CA LEU A 102 -1.84 6.68 2.28
C LEU A 102 -2.15 6.25 3.71
N ILE A 103 -3.39 6.48 4.18
CA ILE A 103 -3.84 6.08 5.53
C ILE A 103 -5.30 5.61 5.53
N THR A 104 -5.69 4.81 6.52
CA THR A 104 -7.10 4.69 6.93
C THR A 104 -7.34 5.39 8.26
N LYS A 105 -8.60 5.78 8.48
CA LYS A 105 -9.11 6.29 9.75
C LYS A 105 -10.38 5.56 10.12
N GLU A 106 -10.25 4.54 10.97
CA GLU A 106 -11.35 3.67 11.35
C GLU A 106 -11.89 3.99 12.74
N LYS A 107 -13.14 3.64 13.00
CA LYS A 107 -13.69 3.69 14.36
C LYS A 107 -13.17 2.48 15.13
N ASN A 108 -12.60 2.70 16.32
CA ASN A 108 -12.26 1.60 17.21
C ASN A 108 -13.56 1.01 17.82
N PRO A 109 -13.93 -0.25 17.54
CA PRO A 109 -15.17 -0.83 18.06
C PRO A 109 -15.19 -0.79 19.60
N GLY A 110 -16.30 -0.32 20.18
CA GLY A 110 -16.42 -0.17 21.64
C GLY A 110 -15.76 1.07 22.24
N TYR A 111 -15.00 1.85 21.46
CA TYR A 111 -14.31 3.06 21.94
C TYR A 111 -14.69 4.30 21.11
N ARG A 112 -14.52 5.49 21.71
CA ARG A 112 -14.70 6.77 21.00
C ARG A 112 -13.49 7.13 20.12
N SER A 113 -12.34 6.55 20.40
CA SER A 113 -11.10 6.80 19.65
C SER A 113 -11.17 6.26 18.22
N LYS A 114 -10.29 6.79 17.37
CA LYS A 114 -10.11 6.36 15.99
C LYS A 114 -8.80 5.62 15.88
N VAL A 115 -8.71 4.67 14.96
CA VAL A 115 -7.49 3.93 14.66
C VAL A 115 -6.96 4.45 13.33
N TYR A 116 -5.68 4.81 13.31
CA TYR A 116 -4.99 5.20 12.09
C TYR A 116 -4.04 4.09 11.66
N ARG A 117 -4.12 3.70 10.39
CA ARG A 117 -3.21 2.74 9.74
C ARG A 117 -2.54 3.39 8.54
N THR A 118 -1.32 2.98 8.21
CA THR A 118 -0.61 3.50 7.04
C THR A 118 -0.52 2.48 5.91
N PHE A 119 -0.50 2.97 4.67
CA PHE A 119 -0.18 2.20 3.48
C PHE A 119 1.14 2.70 2.89
N PRO A 120 1.93 1.82 2.25
CA PRO A 120 3.18 2.21 1.64
C PRO A 120 2.94 3.22 0.50
N ILE A 121 3.80 4.23 0.42
CA ILE A 121 3.89 5.07 -0.79
C ILE A 121 4.47 4.19 -1.91
N THR A 122 3.82 4.21 -3.07
CA THR A 122 4.19 3.39 -4.24
C THR A 122 4.53 4.26 -5.44
N ASP A 123 5.12 3.68 -6.49
CA ASP A 123 5.46 4.40 -7.73
C ASP A 123 4.27 5.12 -8.37
N ALA A 124 3.07 4.56 -8.22
CA ALA A 124 1.84 5.17 -8.73
C ALA A 124 1.50 6.49 -8.03
N HIS A 125 1.91 6.65 -6.76
CA HIS A 125 1.69 7.86 -6.00
C HIS A 125 2.67 8.98 -6.39
N VAL A 126 3.84 8.65 -6.95
CA VAL A 126 4.88 9.64 -7.30
C VAL A 126 4.96 9.92 -8.79
N THR A 127 4.33 9.08 -9.62
CA THR A 127 4.27 9.27 -11.08
C THR A 127 3.02 10.05 -11.45
N PRO A 128 3.13 11.21 -12.12
CA PRO A 128 1.98 11.94 -12.62
C PRO A 128 1.19 11.07 -13.62
N PRO A 129 -0.16 11.11 -13.63
CA PRO A 129 -0.96 10.37 -14.58
C PRO A 129 -0.61 10.64 -16.05
N GLU A 130 -0.16 11.86 -16.36
CA GLU A 130 0.29 12.31 -17.68
C GLU A 130 1.57 11.60 -18.16
N ALA A 131 2.46 11.19 -17.25
CA ALA A 131 3.68 10.47 -17.60
C ALA A 131 3.40 9.02 -18.03
N LEU A 132 2.22 8.49 -17.71
CA LEU A 132 1.80 7.15 -18.11
C LEU A 132 1.27 7.10 -19.55
N THR A 133 0.93 8.24 -20.16
CA THR A 133 0.41 8.33 -21.53
C THR A 133 1.47 8.67 -22.57
N VAL A 134 2.67 9.11 -22.17
CA VAL A 134 3.78 9.41 -23.08
C VAL A 134 4.64 8.16 -23.29
N GLN A 135 4.07 7.13 -23.91
CA GLN A 135 4.92 6.24 -24.71
C GLN A 135 5.24 6.99 -26.01
N PRO A 136 6.49 7.01 -26.50
CA PRO A 136 6.82 7.68 -27.74
C PRO A 136 6.08 6.96 -28.86
N VAL A 137 5.05 7.59 -29.42
CA VAL A 137 4.58 7.27 -30.75
C VAL A 137 5.74 7.62 -31.67
N ILE A 138 6.49 6.60 -32.09
CA ILE A 138 7.50 6.76 -33.14
C ILE A 138 6.72 7.12 -34.40
N ILE A 139 6.56 8.41 -34.66
CA ILE A 139 6.17 8.94 -35.96
C ILE A 139 7.42 8.77 -36.83
N SER A 140 7.56 7.62 -37.48
CA SER A 140 8.54 7.44 -38.55
C SER A 140 8.01 8.13 -39.80
N ASP A 141 8.47 9.35 -40.01
CA ASP A 141 8.34 10.06 -41.27
C ASP A 141 9.65 9.86 -42.06
N VAL A 142 9.76 8.75 -42.80
CA VAL A 142 10.69 8.60 -43.95
C VAL A 142 10.11 7.58 -44.93
N VAL A 143 9.59 8.07 -46.05
CA VAL A 143 9.46 7.31 -47.32
C VAL A 143 10.63 7.74 -48.21
N PRO A 144 11.39 6.79 -48.81
CA PRO A 144 11.33 6.69 -50.27
C PRO A 144 11.08 5.25 -50.76
N HIS A 145 10.12 5.17 -51.70
CA HIS A 145 9.88 4.17 -52.75
C HIS A 145 10.78 2.92 -52.87
N GLN A 146 10.16 1.73 -52.89
CA GLN A 146 10.01 0.85 -54.08
C GLN A 146 9.15 -0.40 -53.78
N PRO A 147 8.61 -1.09 -54.81
CA PRO A 147 7.29 -1.74 -54.73
C PRO A 147 7.32 -3.23 -54.40
N ALA A 148 6.15 -3.73 -54.02
CA ALA A 148 5.80 -5.14 -53.76
C ALA A 148 6.08 -6.07 -54.97
N PRO A 149 6.10 -7.40 -54.75
CA PRO A 149 4.84 -8.12 -54.93
C PRO A 149 4.55 -9.25 -53.92
N GLU A 150 3.31 -9.70 -54.02
CA GLU A 150 2.51 -10.62 -53.22
C GLU A 150 3.07 -12.05 -53.03
N THR A 151 2.70 -12.70 -51.91
CA THR A 151 1.83 -13.92 -51.89
C THR A 151 2.17 -14.86 -50.72
N ALA A 152 1.18 -15.00 -49.83
CA ALA A 152 0.72 -16.14 -49.02
C ALA A 152 1.66 -17.17 -48.34
N LYS A 153 1.13 -17.61 -47.17
CA LYS A 153 1.24 -18.91 -46.48
C LYS A 153 2.24 -19.07 -45.32
N THR A 154 1.66 -18.98 -44.12
CA THR A 154 1.67 -19.97 -43.02
C THR A 154 3.01 -20.52 -42.50
N ALA A 155 3.34 -20.05 -41.29
CA ALA A 155 3.93 -20.74 -40.13
C ALA A 155 5.14 -21.67 -40.34
N VAL A 156 6.30 -21.26 -39.81
CA VAL A 156 7.15 -22.10 -38.93
C VAL A 156 7.89 -21.22 -37.91
N THR A 157 7.77 -21.65 -36.66
CA THR A 157 8.55 -21.40 -35.44
C THR A 157 10.00 -20.93 -35.61
N HIS A 158 10.41 -19.93 -34.83
CA HIS A 158 11.74 -19.85 -34.24
C HIS A 158 11.63 -19.27 -32.82
N GLU A 159 12.09 -20.06 -31.84
CA GLU A 159 12.48 -19.61 -30.51
C GLU A 159 13.58 -18.54 -30.64
N ASP A 160 13.46 -17.42 -29.93
CA ASP A 160 14.58 -16.93 -29.12
C ASP A 160 14.13 -15.90 -28.06
N THR A 161 14.32 -16.28 -26.80
CA THR A 161 14.58 -15.46 -25.61
C THR A 161 13.91 -14.09 -25.45
N PRO A 162 12.90 -13.93 -24.55
CA PRO A 162 12.57 -12.63 -23.99
C PRO A 162 13.52 -12.30 -22.84
N ALA A 163 14.23 -11.19 -23.01
CA ALA A 163 14.97 -10.49 -21.98
C ALA A 163 14.10 -10.22 -20.74
N ILE A 164 14.71 -10.40 -19.57
CA ILE A 164 14.08 -10.32 -18.25
C ILE A 164 13.78 -8.85 -17.92
N THR A 165 12.52 -8.46 -18.12
CA THR A 165 11.86 -7.36 -17.41
C THR A 165 11.57 -7.83 -15.98
N PRO A 166 11.66 -6.99 -14.93
CA PRO A 166 11.18 -7.36 -13.60
C PRO A 166 9.67 -7.60 -13.69
N GLN A 167 9.25 -8.86 -13.80
CA GLN A 167 7.85 -9.22 -13.77
C GLN A 167 7.33 -8.92 -12.36
N ARG A 168 6.56 -7.83 -12.23
CA ARG A 168 5.47 -7.79 -11.25
C ARG A 168 4.66 -9.06 -11.50
N ILE A 169 4.71 -10.01 -10.56
CA ILE A 169 3.76 -11.11 -10.54
C ILE A 169 2.37 -10.47 -10.62
N ARG A 170 1.60 -10.76 -11.67
CA ARG A 170 0.31 -10.11 -11.87
C ARG A 170 -0.59 -10.56 -10.71
N THR A 171 -1.44 -9.67 -10.20
CA THR A 171 -2.45 -10.02 -9.18
C THR A 171 -3.27 -11.26 -9.59
N SER A 172 -3.43 -11.49 -10.90
CA SER A 172 -4.01 -12.71 -11.47
C SER A 172 -3.24 -14.01 -11.15
N ASP A 173 -1.92 -13.96 -11.14
CA ASP A 173 -1.05 -15.10 -10.87
C ASP A 173 -1.08 -15.45 -9.38
N ALA A 174 -1.13 -14.43 -8.52
CA ALA A 174 -1.36 -14.59 -7.09
C ALA A 174 -2.71 -15.26 -6.80
N VAL A 175 -3.78 -14.80 -7.44
CA VAL A 175 -5.13 -15.41 -7.32
C VAL A 175 -5.16 -16.85 -7.82
N LYS A 176 -4.50 -17.13 -8.95
CA LYS A 176 -4.38 -18.50 -9.48
C LYS A 176 -3.69 -19.43 -8.48
N HIS A 177 -2.59 -18.98 -7.88
CA HIS A 177 -1.87 -19.76 -6.87
C HIS A 177 -2.66 -19.94 -5.57
N LEU A 178 -3.44 -18.94 -5.16
CA LEU A 178 -4.37 -19.11 -4.04
C LEU A 178 -5.39 -20.20 -4.34
N PHE A 179 -6.01 -20.19 -5.52
CA PHE A 179 -7.00 -21.20 -5.90
C PHE A 179 -6.39 -22.62 -5.96
N GLU A 180 -5.19 -22.77 -6.53
CA GLU A 180 -4.47 -24.04 -6.59
C GLU A 180 -4.12 -24.63 -5.20
N ASN A 181 -4.01 -23.77 -4.17
CA ASN A 181 -3.66 -24.16 -2.80
C ASN A 181 -4.86 -24.13 -1.84
N LEU A 182 -6.09 -24.02 -2.36
CA LEU A 182 -7.31 -23.93 -1.55
C LEU A 182 -7.51 -25.16 -0.66
N SER A 183 -7.10 -26.34 -1.13
CA SER A 183 -7.15 -27.60 -0.36
C SER A 183 -6.19 -27.65 0.84
N GLN A 184 -5.21 -26.76 0.91
CA GLN A 184 -4.24 -26.67 2.02
C GLN A 184 -4.65 -25.64 3.09
N ARG A 185 -5.85 -25.06 2.95
CA ARG A 185 -6.43 -24.15 3.94
C ARG A 185 -6.89 -24.95 5.17
N ARG A 186 -6.66 -24.40 6.36
CA ARG A 186 -7.22 -24.95 7.60
C ARG A 186 -8.64 -24.41 7.79
N GLU A 187 -9.54 -25.22 8.34
CA GLU A 187 -10.96 -24.86 8.47
C GLU A 187 -11.18 -23.61 9.34
N ASP A 188 -10.30 -23.37 10.31
CA ASP A 188 -10.32 -22.24 11.25
C ASP A 188 -9.55 -20.99 10.77
N GLU A 189 -8.99 -21.02 9.56
CA GLU A 189 -8.14 -19.96 9.03
C GLU A 189 -8.94 -18.99 8.14
N SER A 190 -8.90 -17.70 8.47
CA SER A 190 -9.52 -16.63 7.67
C SER A 190 -8.84 -16.50 6.31
N PHE A 191 -9.53 -15.88 5.35
CA PHE A 191 -8.98 -15.67 4.01
C PHE A 191 -7.62 -14.98 4.08
N TYR A 192 -7.51 -13.88 4.85
CA TYR A 192 -6.28 -13.12 5.02
C TYR A 192 -5.10 -13.96 5.54
N CYS A 193 -5.33 -14.77 6.60
CA CYS A 193 -4.28 -15.58 7.20
C CYS A 193 -3.78 -16.67 6.24
N TRP A 194 -4.71 -17.38 5.60
CA TRP A 194 -4.41 -18.44 4.65
C TRP A 194 -3.67 -17.89 3.42
N SER A 195 -4.23 -16.85 2.80
CA SER A 195 -3.66 -16.25 1.59
C SER A 195 -2.31 -15.60 1.85
N SER A 196 -2.10 -14.95 3.00
CA SER A 196 -0.79 -14.42 3.39
C SER A 196 0.26 -15.52 3.49
N ARG A 197 -0.09 -16.66 4.09
CA ARG A 197 0.80 -17.81 4.23
C ARG A 197 1.16 -18.46 2.90
N VAL A 198 0.21 -18.58 1.97
CA VAL A 198 0.45 -19.14 0.64
C VAL A 198 1.32 -18.20 -0.20
N LEU A 199 1.02 -16.89 -0.20
CA LEU A 199 1.74 -15.89 -0.97
C LEU A 199 3.14 -15.62 -0.46
N GLN A 200 3.35 -15.67 0.87
CA GLN A 200 4.67 -15.52 1.48
C GLN A 200 5.64 -16.61 1.02
N ARG A 201 5.18 -17.85 0.79
CA ARG A 201 6.01 -18.95 0.25
C ARG A 201 6.47 -18.70 -1.18
N LEU A 202 5.74 -17.86 -1.91
CA LEU A 202 6.02 -17.48 -3.29
C LEU A 202 6.76 -16.13 -3.39
N GLY A 203 7.06 -15.50 -2.25
CA GLY A 203 7.66 -14.16 -2.22
C GLY A 203 6.72 -13.06 -2.75
N ILE A 204 5.42 -13.31 -2.77
CA ILE A 204 4.39 -12.36 -3.22
C ILE A 204 3.88 -11.60 -2.00
N ASP A 205 3.86 -10.27 -2.08
CA ASP A 205 3.31 -9.42 -1.02
C ASP A 205 1.78 -9.48 -1.02
N HIS A 206 1.18 -9.61 0.16
CA HIS A 206 -0.27 -9.68 0.32
C HIS A 206 -0.84 -8.26 0.21
N SER A 207 -1.25 -7.90 -1.00
CA SER A 207 -1.87 -6.60 -1.28
C SER A 207 -3.39 -6.70 -1.24
N MET A 208 -4.05 -5.65 -0.78
CA MET A 208 -5.51 -5.58 -0.60
C MET A 208 -6.31 -5.80 -1.91
N GLY A 209 -5.67 -5.65 -3.08
CA GLY A 209 -6.27 -5.98 -4.36
C GLY A 209 -6.39 -7.48 -4.65
N ILE A 210 -5.62 -8.34 -3.97
CA ILE A 210 -5.67 -9.80 -4.16
C ILE A 210 -6.95 -10.38 -3.56
N GLU A 211 -7.35 -9.92 -2.38
CA GLU A 211 -8.58 -10.34 -1.73
C GLU A 211 -9.80 -9.93 -2.53
N GLN A 212 -9.85 -8.66 -2.95
CA GLN A 212 -10.94 -8.17 -3.80
C GLN A 212 -11.00 -8.93 -5.14
N LEU A 213 -9.86 -9.15 -5.80
CA LEU A 213 -9.83 -9.89 -7.06
C LEU A 213 -10.23 -11.36 -6.85
N PHE A 214 -9.82 -12.01 -5.76
CA PHE A 214 -10.22 -13.37 -5.44
C PHE A 214 -11.73 -13.45 -5.15
N GLN A 215 -12.28 -12.49 -4.42
CA GLN A 215 -13.71 -12.40 -4.15
C GLN A 215 -14.53 -12.19 -5.44
N GLU A 216 -14.04 -11.35 -6.37
CA GLU A 216 -14.70 -11.10 -7.65
C GLU A 216 -14.63 -12.30 -8.61
N THR A 217 -13.51 -13.04 -8.61
CA THR A 217 -13.27 -14.14 -9.55
C THR A 217 -13.70 -15.51 -9.02
N HIS A 218 -13.70 -15.72 -7.70
CA HIS A 218 -14.01 -16.98 -7.01
C HIS A 218 -14.95 -16.75 -5.82
N PRO A 219 -16.16 -16.19 -6.06
CA PRO A 219 -17.07 -15.76 -4.98
C PRO A 219 -17.61 -16.92 -4.14
N TYR A 220 -17.76 -18.12 -4.71
CA TYR A 220 -18.28 -19.28 -3.99
C TYR A 220 -17.28 -19.76 -2.94
N GLU A 221 -16.02 -19.93 -3.35
CA GLU A 221 -14.91 -20.34 -2.51
C GLU A 221 -14.64 -19.30 -1.43
N TYR A 222 -14.65 -18.00 -1.78
CA TYR A 222 -14.48 -16.92 -0.82
C TYR A 222 -15.54 -16.95 0.29
N ASN A 223 -16.82 -17.14 -0.06
CA ASN A 223 -17.89 -17.22 0.92
C ASN A 223 -17.78 -18.46 1.82
N GLN A 224 -17.32 -19.60 1.30
CA GLN A 224 -17.06 -20.78 2.14
C GLN A 224 -15.93 -20.55 3.14
N ILE A 225 -14.88 -19.84 2.72
CA ILE A 225 -13.75 -19.51 3.59
C ILE A 225 -14.23 -18.66 4.77
N GLU A 226 -14.99 -17.60 4.51
CA GLU A 226 -15.50 -16.68 5.54
C GLU A 226 -16.58 -17.30 6.43
N GLN A 227 -17.44 -18.19 5.89
CA GLN A 227 -18.45 -18.88 6.70
C GLN A 227 -17.85 -19.91 7.66
N SER A 228 -16.77 -20.58 7.25
CA SER A 228 -16.06 -21.56 8.10
C SER A 228 -15.27 -20.93 9.25
N THR A 229 -15.06 -19.61 9.23
CA THR A 229 -14.35 -18.87 10.29
C THR A 229 -15.26 -18.28 11.36
N ILE A 230 -16.58 -18.45 11.25
CA ILE A 230 -17.55 -18.00 12.24
C ILE A 230 -17.65 -19.10 13.33
N PRO A 231 -17.26 -18.83 14.60
CA PRO A 231 -17.47 -19.80 15.66
C PRO A 231 -18.98 -19.99 15.89
N PHE A 232 -19.43 -21.25 15.89
CA PHE A 232 -20.76 -21.65 16.36
C PHE A 232 -20.95 -21.35 17.84
#